data_AF-A0A6A6R9A2-F1
#
_entry.id   AF-A0A6A6R9A2-F1
#
_cell.length_a   1.000
_cell.length_b   1.000
_cell.length_c   1.000
_cell.angle_alpha   90.00
_cell.angle_beta   90.00
_cell.angle_gamma   90.00
#
_symmetry.space_group_name_H-M   'P 1'
#
loop_
_entity.id
_entity.type
_entity.pdbx_description
1 polymer ?
#
loop_
_entity_poly.entity_id
_entity_poly.type
_entity_poly.pdbx_seq_one_letter_code
_entity_poly.pdbx_strand_id
1 'polypeptide(L)'
;MPHSDQNTESLAQNALPPLQDFSTNSAGESNRRPVLTRRHSMPAHTGSREERYEWSYCALRDESPLLNEFLSLAWNLRGKGRSYHSLLMAAENTLPQLRTHEHLRILRVQEEAEQHIETLLGILIASKINPRNPLGLNRLLTLHSKFGLLATFAEVYSNIGEDKDALAHIFDKLDIRALIELMLEEISHQMADIADENQELISIVHDLTGSGELQDVELENVGPDPDVNELGTLWIRPQGEDTGLVRDEKSDDRAPEMRCCVCLEVYHEGDPSFQLSRCKHIVGRNCAQDWISSTSKMSHTCMQCRKPLLPPREHRPKPETREMVQVRERHRTLEFRFGEFQNLINQLNATIHNMWPYTDLISKMEDIRDAWIWD
;
A
#
# COMPACT_ATOMS: atom_id res chain seq x y z
N MET A 1 -56.12 -30.28 34.42
CA MET A 1 -56.45 -28.91 33.98
C MET A 1 -55.17 -28.10 33.94
N PRO A 2 -54.95 -27.27 32.90
CA PRO A 2 -54.26 -27.75 31.69
C PRO A 2 -53.13 -26.83 31.18
N HIS A 3 -52.36 -27.39 30.22
CA HIS A 3 -51.75 -26.83 29.00
C HIS A 3 -51.12 -25.42 28.96
N SER A 4 -49.88 -25.34 28.46
CA SER A 4 -49.49 -24.73 27.16
C SER A 4 -47.97 -24.52 27.13
N ASP A 5 -47.23 -25.24 26.28
CA ASP A 5 -46.80 -24.87 24.90
C ASP A 5 -45.38 -24.25 24.96
N GLN A 6 -44.32 -25.03 24.74
CA GLN A 6 -43.72 -25.33 23.42
C GLN A 6 -43.58 -24.11 22.51
N ASN A 7 -42.42 -23.44 22.58
CA ASN A 7 -41.87 -22.69 21.46
C ASN A 7 -40.53 -23.30 21.05
N THR A 8 -40.58 -24.06 19.97
CA THR A 8 -39.43 -24.53 19.20
C THR A 8 -39.25 -23.54 18.05
N GLU A 9 -38.29 -22.62 18.18
CA GLU A 9 -37.88 -21.79 17.04
C GLU A 9 -36.99 -22.61 16.12
N SER A 10 -37.52 -22.87 14.92
CA SER A 10 -36.88 -23.56 13.83
C SER A 10 -35.72 -22.73 13.28
N LEU A 11 -34.51 -23.26 13.39
CA LEU A 11 -33.36 -22.91 12.57
C LEU A 11 -33.69 -23.13 11.10
N ALA A 12 -33.99 -22.05 10.38
CA ALA A 12 -34.04 -22.04 8.94
C ALA A 12 -32.62 -22.27 8.39
N GLN A 13 -32.41 -23.46 7.83
CA GLN A 13 -31.24 -23.84 7.05
C GLN A 13 -31.23 -23.01 5.76
N ASN A 14 -30.36 -22.01 5.68
CA ASN A 14 -29.99 -21.40 4.41
C ASN A 14 -29.07 -22.36 3.66
N ALA A 15 -29.67 -23.23 2.85
CA ALA A 15 -28.95 -24.05 1.89
C ALA A 15 -28.34 -23.15 0.81
N LEU A 16 -27.01 -23.15 0.71
CA LEU A 16 -26.29 -22.61 -0.44
C LEU A 16 -26.66 -23.44 -1.69
N PRO A 17 -26.91 -22.79 -2.84
CA PRO A 17 -27.13 -23.52 -4.08
C PRO A 17 -25.83 -24.24 -4.51
N PRO A 18 -25.94 -25.40 -5.17
CA PRO A 18 -24.77 -26.15 -5.62
C PRO A 18 -24.01 -25.37 -6.70
N LEU A 19 -22.68 -25.35 -6.54
CA LEU A 19 -21.73 -24.92 -7.56
C LEU A 19 -21.98 -25.73 -8.84
N GLN A 20 -22.44 -25.04 -9.89
CA GLN A 20 -22.50 -25.62 -11.22
C GLN A 20 -21.09 -25.70 -11.80
N ASP A 21 -20.69 -26.92 -12.13
CA ASP A 21 -19.51 -27.25 -12.91
C ASP A 21 -19.58 -26.60 -14.30
N PHE A 22 -18.74 -25.60 -14.55
CA PHE A 22 -18.44 -25.13 -15.90
C PHE A 22 -17.24 -25.89 -16.45
N SER A 23 -17.51 -27.04 -17.07
CA SER A 23 -16.59 -27.73 -17.96
C SER A 23 -16.89 -27.37 -19.41
N THR A 24 -15.85 -26.86 -20.08
CA THR A 24 -15.49 -27.00 -21.51
C THR A 24 -16.58 -26.87 -22.58
N ASN A 25 -16.53 -25.77 -23.35
CA ASN A 25 -16.31 -25.76 -24.81
C ASN A 25 -16.73 -24.41 -25.41
N SER A 26 -15.80 -23.74 -26.08
CA SER A 26 -15.84 -23.57 -27.54
C SER A 26 -14.85 -22.49 -27.96
N ALA A 27 -13.91 -22.92 -28.81
CA ALA A 27 -13.05 -22.05 -29.57
C ALA A 27 -13.89 -21.34 -30.64
N GLY A 28 -13.60 -20.04 -30.84
CA GLY A 28 -13.93 -19.34 -32.08
C GLY A 28 -14.90 -18.18 -31.93
N GLU A 29 -14.44 -17.05 -31.37
CA GLU A 29 -15.12 -15.78 -31.62
C GLU A 29 -14.14 -14.60 -31.68
N SER A 30 -13.85 -14.23 -32.92
CA SER A 30 -13.46 -12.93 -33.49
C SER A 30 -12.70 -11.91 -32.61
N ASN A 31 -11.51 -11.56 -33.09
CA ASN A 31 -10.79 -10.30 -32.83
C ASN A 31 -11.62 -9.08 -33.28
N ARG A 32 -12.68 -8.73 -32.55
CA ARG A 32 -13.32 -7.42 -32.66
C ARG A 32 -12.76 -6.53 -31.56
N ARG A 33 -11.76 -5.72 -31.94
CA ARG A 33 -11.37 -4.56 -31.15
C ARG A 33 -12.62 -3.74 -30.83
N PRO A 34 -12.81 -3.27 -29.58
CA PRO A 34 -13.90 -2.37 -29.27
C PRO A 34 -13.83 -1.17 -30.22
N VAL A 35 -14.92 -0.93 -30.94
CA VAL A 35 -15.09 0.29 -31.73
C VAL A 35 -15.17 1.44 -30.72
N LEU A 36 -14.04 2.11 -30.51
CA LEU A 36 -14.00 3.37 -29.81
C LEU A 36 -14.98 4.30 -30.50
N THR A 37 -16.04 4.69 -29.80
CA THR A 37 -16.96 5.72 -30.25
C THR A 37 -16.15 6.95 -30.61
N ARG A 38 -16.55 7.60 -31.70
CA ARG A 38 -15.86 8.70 -32.37
C ARG A 38 -15.62 9.83 -31.37
N ARG A 39 -14.43 9.83 -30.72
CA ARG A 39 -13.98 10.93 -29.87
C ARG A 39 -14.05 12.20 -30.72
N HIS A 40 -14.69 13.25 -30.20
CA HIS A 40 -14.71 14.55 -30.85
C HIS A 40 -13.29 14.95 -31.22
N SER A 41 -13.00 14.95 -32.51
CA SER A 41 -11.72 15.33 -33.09
C SER A 41 -11.46 16.80 -32.73
N MET A 42 -10.34 17.05 -32.06
CA MET A 42 -9.87 18.38 -31.67
C MET A 42 -9.78 19.34 -32.88
N PRO A 43 -9.93 20.66 -32.65
CA PRO A 43 -9.42 21.66 -33.57
C PRO A 43 -7.89 21.51 -33.71
N ALA A 44 -7.38 21.61 -34.94
CA ALA A 44 -5.95 21.52 -35.22
C ALA A 44 -5.20 22.70 -34.56
N HIS A 45 -4.64 22.50 -33.37
CA HIS A 45 -3.79 23.50 -32.69
C HIS A 45 -2.41 22.97 -32.31
N THR A 46 -1.51 23.95 -32.27
CA THR A 46 -0.06 23.95 -32.07
C THR A 46 0.32 23.57 -30.64
N GLY A 47 1.12 22.53 -30.49
CA GLY A 47 1.67 22.06 -29.21
C GLY A 47 2.50 20.79 -29.44
N SER A 48 3.40 20.48 -28.51
CA SER A 48 4.23 19.27 -28.55
C SER A 48 3.38 18.00 -28.41
N ARG A 49 3.99 16.82 -28.61
CA ARG A 49 3.29 15.55 -28.40
C ARG A 49 3.02 15.32 -26.90
N GLU A 50 3.99 15.61 -26.03
CA GLU A 50 3.82 15.55 -24.57
C GLU A 50 2.67 16.44 -24.09
N GLU A 51 2.61 17.68 -24.56
CA GLU A 51 1.57 18.65 -24.19
C GLU A 51 0.14 18.16 -24.50
N ARG A 52 -0.04 17.49 -25.65
CA ARG A 52 -1.32 16.88 -26.02
C ARG A 52 -1.66 15.66 -25.18
N TYR A 53 -0.66 14.94 -24.69
CA TYR A 53 -0.83 13.85 -23.75
C TYR A 53 -1.28 14.40 -22.40
N GLU A 54 -0.60 15.38 -21.83
CA GLU A 54 -0.98 16.03 -20.56
C GLU A 54 -2.41 16.56 -20.59
N TRP A 55 -2.81 17.24 -21.67
CA TRP A 55 -4.19 17.71 -21.84
C TRP A 55 -5.22 16.57 -21.90
N SER A 56 -4.87 15.45 -22.54
CA SER A 56 -5.79 14.31 -22.70
C SER A 56 -6.08 13.58 -21.39
N TYR A 57 -5.21 13.72 -20.38
CA TYR A 57 -5.30 13.07 -19.08
C TYR A 57 -5.59 14.04 -17.92
N CYS A 58 -5.90 15.31 -18.20
CA CYS A 58 -6.25 16.27 -17.16
C CYS A 58 -7.54 15.84 -16.44
N ALA A 59 -7.46 15.63 -15.11
CA ALA A 59 -8.57 15.15 -14.28
C ALA A 59 -9.83 16.03 -14.36
N LEU A 60 -9.64 17.31 -14.67
CA LEU A 60 -10.70 18.32 -14.84
C LEU A 60 -11.60 18.07 -16.08
N ARG A 61 -11.20 17.19 -17.01
CA ARG A 61 -11.88 17.01 -18.28
C ARG A 61 -13.26 16.37 -18.17
N ASP A 62 -13.43 15.44 -17.23
CA ASP A 62 -14.65 14.63 -17.11
C ASP A 62 -15.70 15.27 -16.20
N GLU A 63 -15.35 16.33 -15.46
CA GLU A 63 -16.25 16.94 -14.48
C GLU A 63 -17.14 18.04 -15.07
N SER A 64 -16.69 18.77 -16.10
CA SER A 64 -17.50 19.84 -16.70
C SER A 64 -17.08 20.21 -18.13
N PRO A 65 -18.04 20.29 -19.10
CA PRO A 65 -17.79 20.86 -20.42
C PRO A 65 -17.22 22.28 -20.39
N LEU A 66 -17.47 23.04 -19.33
CA LEU A 66 -17.06 24.43 -19.19
C LEU A 66 -15.62 24.56 -18.71
N LEU A 67 -15.20 23.66 -17.82
CA LEU A 67 -13.81 23.55 -17.40
C LEU A 67 -12.91 23.15 -18.58
N ASN A 68 -13.43 22.34 -19.50
CA ASN A 68 -12.77 22.06 -20.78
C ASN A 68 -12.60 23.31 -21.66
N GLU A 69 -13.57 24.23 -21.68
CA GLU A 69 -13.45 25.49 -22.42
C GLU A 69 -12.41 26.41 -21.78
N PHE A 70 -12.41 26.53 -20.45
CA PHE A 70 -11.36 27.25 -19.71
C PHE A 70 -9.97 26.69 -20.01
N LEU A 71 -9.79 25.37 -19.87
CA LEU A 71 -8.52 24.70 -20.15
C LEU A 71 -8.09 24.92 -21.60
N SER A 72 -9.01 24.78 -22.55
CA SER A 72 -8.71 25.03 -23.96
C SER A 72 -8.29 26.48 -24.20
N LEU A 73 -8.93 27.45 -23.56
CA LEU A 73 -8.61 28.87 -23.71
C LEU A 73 -7.23 29.18 -23.11
N ALA A 74 -6.98 28.77 -21.87
CA ALA A 74 -5.70 28.97 -21.19
C ALA A 74 -4.53 28.34 -21.97
N TRP A 75 -4.70 27.11 -22.47
CA TRP A 75 -3.70 26.44 -23.31
C TRP A 75 -3.42 27.18 -24.62
N ASN A 76 -4.45 27.68 -25.30
CA ASN A 76 -4.29 28.47 -26.52
C ASN A 76 -3.55 29.79 -26.26
N LEU A 77 -3.72 30.37 -25.07
CA LEU A 77 -3.03 31.60 -24.67
C LEU A 77 -1.56 31.35 -24.34
N ARG A 78 -1.25 30.24 -23.68
CA ARG A 78 0.12 29.78 -23.45
C ARG A 78 0.91 29.62 -24.73
N GLY A 79 0.33 28.97 -25.75
CA GLY A 79 0.95 28.84 -27.08
C GLY A 79 1.27 30.18 -27.76
N LYS A 80 0.69 31.28 -27.28
CA LYS A 80 0.93 32.65 -27.75
C LYS A 80 1.79 33.48 -26.78
N GLY A 81 2.32 32.89 -25.70
CA GLY A 81 3.11 33.57 -24.69
C GLY A 81 2.32 34.57 -23.85
N ARG A 82 1.02 34.34 -23.62
CA ARG A 82 0.15 35.19 -22.78
C ARG A 82 -0.39 34.38 -21.60
N SER A 83 -0.39 34.93 -20.39
CA SER A 83 -1.07 34.31 -19.25
C SER A 83 -2.58 34.60 -19.32
N TYR A 84 -3.40 33.63 -18.92
CA TYR A 84 -4.85 33.82 -18.81
C TYR A 84 -5.17 34.99 -17.88
N HIS A 85 -4.48 35.08 -16.75
CA HIS A 85 -4.61 36.17 -15.78
C HIS A 85 -4.38 37.55 -16.40
N SER A 86 -3.31 37.75 -17.19
CA SER A 86 -3.05 39.05 -17.82
C SER A 86 -4.21 39.53 -18.71
N LEU A 87 -4.86 38.60 -19.42
CA LEU A 87 -6.01 38.91 -20.26
C LEU A 87 -7.29 39.10 -19.46
N LEU A 88 -7.47 38.36 -18.36
CA LEU A 88 -8.56 38.60 -17.43
C LEU A 88 -8.44 40.00 -16.81
N MET A 89 -7.27 40.36 -16.28
CA MET A 89 -7.02 41.70 -15.72
C MET A 89 -7.21 42.80 -16.76
N ALA A 90 -6.79 42.57 -18.01
CA ALA A 90 -7.06 43.50 -19.11
C ALA A 90 -8.56 43.63 -19.40
N ALA A 91 -9.31 42.53 -19.39
CA ALA A 91 -10.75 42.51 -19.61
C ALA A 91 -11.52 43.22 -18.48
N GLU A 92 -11.14 42.99 -17.22
CA GLU A 92 -11.74 43.61 -16.03
C GLU A 92 -11.53 45.13 -16.02
N ASN A 93 -10.29 45.57 -16.28
CA ASN A 93 -9.91 46.98 -16.30
C ASN A 93 -10.42 47.75 -17.53
N THR A 94 -10.84 47.04 -18.59
CA THR A 94 -11.47 47.67 -19.75
C THR A 94 -12.90 48.09 -19.41
N LEU A 95 -13.23 49.37 -19.63
CA LEU A 95 -14.58 49.91 -19.48
C LEU A 95 -15.60 49.01 -20.21
N PRO A 96 -16.77 48.70 -19.61
CA PRO A 96 -17.72 47.73 -20.17
C PRO A 96 -18.06 47.94 -21.65
N GLN A 97 -18.26 49.20 -22.07
CA GLN A 97 -18.59 49.58 -23.44
C GLN A 97 -17.43 49.43 -24.45
N LEU A 98 -16.19 49.22 -23.98
CA LEU A 98 -15.00 49.04 -24.80
C LEU A 98 -14.49 47.59 -24.79
N ARG A 99 -15.17 46.68 -24.09
CA ARG A 99 -14.74 45.28 -24.01
C ARG A 99 -14.87 44.61 -25.37
N THR A 100 -13.81 43.91 -25.77
CA THR A 100 -13.83 43.07 -26.97
C THR A 100 -14.66 41.82 -26.72
N HIS A 101 -15.06 41.11 -27.80
CA HIS A 101 -15.71 39.81 -27.66
C HIS A 101 -14.82 38.81 -26.91
N GLU A 102 -13.50 38.90 -27.05
CA GLU A 102 -12.54 38.08 -26.30
C GLU A 102 -12.56 38.41 -24.80
N HIS A 103 -12.61 39.69 -24.43
CA HIS A 103 -12.75 40.11 -23.03
C HIS A 103 -14.05 39.58 -22.41
N LEU A 104 -15.19 39.71 -23.12
CA LEU A 104 -16.47 39.20 -22.64
C LEU A 104 -16.47 37.67 -22.47
N ARG A 105 -15.81 36.95 -23.39
CA ARG A 105 -15.67 35.49 -23.28
C ARG A 105 -14.84 35.08 -22.07
N ILE A 106 -13.69 35.71 -21.85
CA ILE A 106 -12.82 35.41 -20.70
C ILE A 106 -13.55 35.69 -19.38
N LEU A 107 -14.24 36.83 -19.26
CA LEU A 107 -15.00 37.17 -18.05
C LEU A 107 -16.11 36.15 -17.76
N ARG A 108 -16.84 35.71 -18.78
CA ARG A 108 -17.88 34.69 -18.63
C ARG A 108 -17.30 33.35 -18.17
N VAL A 109 -16.23 32.90 -18.82
CA VAL A 109 -15.55 31.65 -18.44
C VAL A 109 -15.04 31.72 -17.00
N GLN A 110 -14.53 32.87 -16.58
CA GLN A 110 -14.09 33.11 -15.20
C GLN A 110 -15.25 33.04 -14.19
N GLU A 111 -16.36 33.75 -14.45
CA GLU A 111 -17.55 33.75 -13.58
C GLU A 111 -18.12 32.34 -13.38
N GLU A 112 -18.23 31.57 -14.47
CA GLU A 112 -18.72 30.20 -14.42
C GLU A 112 -17.74 29.26 -13.68
N ALA A 113 -16.43 29.44 -13.85
CA ALA A 113 -15.42 28.69 -13.11
C ALA A 113 -15.49 28.99 -11.60
N GLU A 114 -15.65 30.25 -11.21
CA GLU A 114 -15.79 30.67 -9.82
C GLU A 114 -17.03 30.07 -9.17
N GLN A 115 -18.18 30.10 -9.85
CA GLN A 115 -19.41 29.50 -9.34
C GLN A 115 -19.26 27.99 -9.07
N HIS A 116 -18.58 27.26 -9.96
CA HIS A 116 -18.30 25.84 -9.74
C HIS A 116 -17.37 25.62 -8.54
N ILE A 117 -16.34 26.45 -8.40
CA ILE A 117 -15.42 26.33 -7.27
C ILE A 117 -16.11 26.64 -5.95
N GLU A 118 -16.91 27.71 -5.87
CA GLU A 118 -17.73 28.02 -4.70
C GLU A 118 -18.68 26.86 -4.34
N THR A 119 -19.28 26.22 -5.36
CA THR A 119 -20.13 25.04 -5.15
C THR A 119 -19.32 23.88 -4.58
N LEU A 120 -18.12 23.61 -5.12
CA LEU A 120 -17.23 22.56 -4.62
C LEU A 120 -16.81 22.83 -3.18
N LEU A 121 -16.41 24.06 -2.86
CA LEU A 121 -16.06 24.51 -1.51
C LEU A 121 -17.25 24.38 -0.55
N GLY A 122 -18.46 24.76 -0.99
CA GLY A 122 -19.69 24.59 -0.23
C GLY A 122 -19.96 23.12 0.12
N ILE A 123 -19.78 22.21 -0.84
CA ILE A 123 -19.91 20.75 -0.61
C ILE A 123 -18.83 20.26 0.38
N LEU A 124 -17.59 20.76 0.26
CA LEU A 124 -16.50 20.39 1.16
C LEU A 124 -16.76 20.85 2.60
N ILE A 125 -17.19 22.09 2.79
CA ILE A 125 -17.49 22.66 4.12
C ILE A 125 -18.73 21.99 4.74
N ALA A 126 -19.78 21.77 3.94
CA ALA A 126 -21.01 21.12 4.40
C ALA A 126 -20.79 19.65 4.83
N SER A 127 -19.72 19.00 4.36
CA SER A 127 -19.34 17.65 4.78
C SER A 127 -18.84 17.56 6.25
N LYS A 128 -18.78 18.67 7.00
CA LYS A 128 -18.48 18.70 8.44
C LYS A 128 -19.59 18.07 9.30
N ILE A 129 -19.86 16.77 9.20
CA ILE A 129 -20.66 16.06 10.23
C ILE A 129 -20.13 14.64 10.47
N ASN A 130 -19.64 14.45 11.70
CA ASN A 130 -19.37 13.22 12.46
C ASN A 130 -17.92 12.66 12.42
N PRO A 131 -17.07 13.06 13.39
CA PRO A 131 -15.68 12.60 13.50
C PRO A 131 -15.52 11.11 13.87
N ARG A 132 -16.59 10.39 14.21
CA ARG A 132 -16.53 8.98 14.63
C ARG A 132 -16.87 7.97 13.54
N ASN A 133 -16.92 8.40 12.28
CA ASN A 133 -17.31 7.51 11.20
C ASN A 133 -16.06 6.91 10.52
N PRO A 134 -15.95 5.59 10.34
CA PRO A 134 -14.90 4.93 9.52
C PRO A 134 -14.82 5.41 8.06
N LEU A 135 -15.66 6.37 7.66
CA LEU A 135 -15.60 7.12 6.40
C LEU A 135 -14.51 8.22 6.37
N GLY A 136 -13.73 8.42 7.43
CA GLY A 136 -12.70 9.47 7.53
C GLY A 136 -11.70 9.46 6.36
N LEU A 137 -11.15 8.29 6.02
CA LEU A 137 -10.24 8.15 4.87
C LEU A 137 -10.92 8.48 3.54
N ASN A 138 -12.15 8.02 3.31
CA ASN A 138 -12.90 8.34 2.08
C ASN A 138 -13.17 9.85 1.95
N ARG A 139 -13.44 10.53 3.08
CA ARG A 139 -13.59 11.98 3.12
C ARG A 139 -12.28 12.68 2.80
N LEU A 140 -11.17 12.23 3.37
CA LEU A 140 -9.83 12.73 3.06
C LEU A 140 -9.44 12.53 1.59
N LEU A 141 -9.71 11.35 1.03
CA LEU A 141 -9.50 11.07 -0.40
C LEU A 141 -10.37 11.99 -1.28
N THR A 142 -11.62 12.24 -0.88
CA THR A 142 -12.51 13.18 -1.58
C THR A 142 -12.00 14.62 -1.50
N LEU A 143 -11.56 15.06 -0.32
CA LEU A 143 -10.94 16.37 -0.09
C LEU A 143 -9.69 16.54 -0.95
N HIS A 144 -8.80 15.55 -0.94
CA HIS A 144 -7.57 15.55 -1.73
C HIS A 144 -7.85 15.57 -3.23
N SER A 145 -8.79 14.75 -3.72
CA SER A 145 -9.17 14.76 -5.14
C SER A 145 -9.64 16.15 -5.56
N LYS A 146 -10.50 16.79 -4.76
CA LYS A 146 -11.01 18.14 -5.05
C LYS A 146 -9.91 19.20 -4.93
N PHE A 147 -9.02 19.06 -3.95
CA PHE A 147 -7.85 19.92 -3.82
C PHE A 147 -6.93 19.83 -5.05
N GLY A 148 -6.67 18.62 -5.56
CA GLY A 148 -5.91 18.41 -6.79
C GLY A 148 -6.55 19.09 -8.01
N LEU A 149 -7.88 19.09 -8.10
CA LEU A 149 -8.60 19.83 -9.15
C LEU A 149 -8.39 21.35 -9.03
N LEU A 150 -8.47 21.91 -7.80
CA LEU A 150 -8.22 23.33 -7.54
C LEU A 150 -6.76 23.71 -7.81
N ALA A 151 -5.80 22.86 -7.44
CA ALA A 151 -4.39 23.06 -7.72
C ALA A 151 -4.13 23.09 -9.23
N THR A 152 -4.69 22.14 -9.99
CA THR A 152 -4.59 22.11 -11.45
C THR A 152 -5.21 23.36 -12.08
N PHE A 153 -6.36 23.81 -11.57
CA PHE A 153 -6.99 25.05 -12.03
C PHE A 153 -6.07 26.26 -11.81
N ALA A 154 -5.48 26.38 -10.62
CA ALA A 154 -4.59 27.48 -10.27
C ALA A 154 -3.28 27.46 -11.09
N GLU A 155 -2.72 26.28 -11.34
CA GLU A 155 -1.58 26.13 -12.25
C GLU A 155 -1.94 26.62 -13.64
N VAL A 156 -3.05 26.16 -14.23
CA VAL A 156 -3.47 26.59 -15.56
C VAL A 156 -3.71 28.10 -15.61
N TYR A 157 -4.38 28.65 -14.59
CA TYR A 157 -4.65 30.08 -14.48
C TYR A 157 -3.37 30.93 -14.46
N SER A 158 -2.35 30.44 -13.76
CA SER A 158 -1.04 31.08 -13.58
C SER A 158 -0.01 30.72 -14.65
N ASN A 159 -0.44 30.15 -15.78
CA ASN A 159 0.47 29.68 -16.84
C ASN A 159 1.52 28.69 -16.29
N ILE A 160 1.05 27.68 -15.55
CA ILE A 160 1.81 26.62 -14.88
C ILE A 160 2.78 27.22 -13.85
N GLY A 161 2.28 28.16 -13.05
CA GLY A 161 3.03 28.80 -11.97
C GLY A 161 4.08 29.83 -12.44
N GLU A 162 4.22 30.10 -13.74
CA GLU A 162 5.11 31.15 -14.25
C GLU A 162 4.66 32.55 -13.82
N ASP A 163 3.34 32.78 -13.73
CA ASP A 163 2.72 34.02 -13.29
C ASP A 163 2.41 33.95 -11.77
N LYS A 164 3.38 34.36 -10.96
CA LYS A 164 3.30 34.27 -9.49
C LYS A 164 2.18 35.11 -8.87
N ASP A 165 1.89 36.27 -9.48
CA ASP A 165 0.84 37.17 -9.00
C ASP A 165 -0.55 36.57 -9.30
N ALA A 166 -0.72 35.96 -10.47
CA ALA A 166 -1.91 35.19 -10.82
C ALA A 166 -2.15 34.01 -9.87
N LEU A 167 -1.07 33.26 -9.56
CA LEU A 167 -1.14 32.12 -8.65
C LEU A 167 -1.55 32.57 -7.24
N ALA A 168 -0.89 33.60 -6.72
CA ALA A 168 -1.21 34.18 -5.40
C ALA A 168 -2.65 34.70 -5.33
N HIS A 169 -3.12 35.38 -6.39
CA HIS A 169 -4.50 35.87 -6.48
C HIS A 169 -5.52 34.74 -6.40
N ILE A 170 -5.32 33.65 -7.16
CA ILE A 170 -6.24 32.51 -7.12
C ILE A 170 -6.18 31.78 -5.79
N PHE A 171 -5.00 31.63 -5.20
CA PHE A 171 -4.90 30.96 -3.91
C PHE A 171 -5.62 31.72 -2.79
N ASP A 172 -5.52 33.04 -2.76
CA ASP A 172 -6.27 33.90 -1.83
C ASP A 172 -7.77 33.81 -2.09
N LYS A 173 -8.18 33.93 -3.37
CA LYS A 173 -9.59 33.90 -3.76
C LYS A 173 -10.28 32.57 -3.44
N LEU A 174 -9.58 31.46 -3.59
CA LEU A 174 -10.12 30.12 -3.36
C LEU A 174 -9.96 29.63 -1.93
N ASP A 175 -9.35 30.44 -1.06
CA ASP A 175 -8.99 30.09 0.31
C ASP A 175 -8.31 28.71 0.40
N ILE A 176 -7.35 28.48 -0.52
CA ILE A 176 -6.60 27.21 -0.62
C ILE A 176 -5.93 26.88 0.72
N ARG A 177 -5.49 27.92 1.43
CA ARG A 177 -4.93 27.80 2.77
C ARG A 177 -5.91 27.15 3.75
N ALA A 178 -7.13 27.65 3.90
CA ALA A 178 -8.09 27.07 4.83
C ALA A 178 -8.43 25.62 4.47
N LEU A 179 -8.47 25.29 3.17
CA LEU A 179 -8.68 23.92 2.71
C LEU A 179 -7.51 22.99 3.10
N ILE A 180 -6.27 23.42 2.90
CA ILE A 180 -5.09 22.66 3.34
C ILE A 180 -5.10 22.50 4.86
N GLU A 181 -5.37 23.58 5.61
CA GLU A 181 -5.43 23.53 7.08
C GLU A 181 -6.50 22.54 7.57
N LEU A 182 -7.67 22.52 6.94
CA LEU A 182 -8.74 21.56 7.22
C LEU A 182 -8.31 20.12 6.92
N MET A 183 -7.62 19.90 5.79
CA MET A 183 -7.10 18.58 5.43
C MET A 183 -6.02 18.11 6.41
N LEU A 184 -5.10 18.98 6.82
CA LEU A 184 -4.07 18.68 7.80
C LEU A 184 -4.68 18.37 9.18
N GLU A 185 -5.71 19.12 9.58
CA GLU A 185 -6.45 18.85 10.82
C GLU A 185 -7.12 17.47 10.76
N GLU A 186 -7.84 17.16 9.68
CA GLU A 186 -8.49 15.84 9.51
C GLU A 186 -7.45 14.72 9.46
N ILE A 187 -6.31 14.93 8.79
CA ILE A 187 -5.18 14.00 8.79
C ILE A 187 -4.73 13.74 10.24
N SER A 188 -4.43 14.77 11.02
CA SER A 188 -3.99 14.59 12.41
C SER A 188 -4.99 13.81 13.26
N HIS A 189 -6.29 14.04 13.08
CA HIS A 189 -7.33 13.28 13.79
C HIS A 189 -7.35 11.80 13.40
N GLN A 190 -7.33 11.50 12.11
CA GLN A 190 -7.33 10.10 11.63
C GLN A 190 -6.07 9.34 12.06
N MET A 191 -4.92 10.02 12.15
CA MET A 191 -3.69 9.41 12.67
C MET A 191 -3.80 9.07 14.15
N ALA A 192 -4.33 9.98 14.97
CA ALA A 192 -4.56 9.72 16.38
C ALA A 192 -5.48 8.50 16.58
N ASP A 193 -6.57 8.42 15.81
CA ASP A 193 -7.48 7.27 15.86
C ASP A 193 -6.79 5.95 15.47
N ILE A 194 -5.97 5.95 14.41
CA ILE A 194 -5.19 4.78 13.98
C ILE A 194 -4.19 4.35 15.07
N ALA A 195 -3.59 5.30 15.76
CA ALA A 195 -2.62 5.04 16.82
C ALA A 195 -3.24 4.44 18.06
N ASP A 196 -4.38 4.98 18.49
CA ASP A 196 -5.14 4.45 19.62
C ASP A 196 -5.58 3.01 19.32
N GLU A 197 -6.05 2.75 18.09
CA GLU A 197 -6.40 1.39 17.64
C GLU A 197 -5.17 0.47 17.57
N ASN A 198 -4.02 0.96 17.12
CA ASN A 198 -2.77 0.19 17.12
C ASN A 198 -2.33 -0.18 18.53
N GLN A 199 -2.38 0.79 19.46
CA GLN A 199 -1.98 0.59 20.85
C GLN A 199 -2.90 -0.42 21.55
N GLU A 200 -4.21 -0.38 21.26
CA GLU A 200 -5.16 -1.39 21.71
C GLU A 200 -4.78 -2.78 21.16
N LEU A 201 -4.48 -2.88 19.86
CA LEU A 201 -4.09 -4.14 19.23
C LEU A 201 -2.80 -4.70 19.81
N ILE A 202 -1.77 -3.87 20.02
CA ILE A 202 -0.51 -4.28 20.65
C ILE A 202 -0.77 -4.84 22.05
N SER A 203 -1.65 -4.21 22.84
CA SER A 203 -2.03 -4.73 24.16
C SER A 203 -2.69 -6.11 24.04
N ILE A 204 -3.62 -6.29 23.10
CA ILE A 204 -4.30 -7.58 22.90
C ILE A 204 -3.30 -8.67 22.47
N VAL A 205 -2.39 -8.33 21.55
CA VAL A 205 -1.34 -9.26 21.09
C VAL A 205 -0.45 -9.65 22.26
N HIS A 206 -0.02 -8.68 23.07
CA HIS A 206 0.79 -8.94 24.26
C HIS A 206 0.10 -9.89 25.22
N ASP A 207 -1.18 -9.72 25.48
CA ASP A 207 -1.96 -10.61 26.35
C ASP A 207 -2.09 -12.04 25.78
N LEU A 208 -2.14 -12.18 24.46
CA LEU A 208 -2.27 -13.47 23.77
C LEU A 208 -0.95 -14.21 23.57
N THR A 209 0.16 -13.51 23.31
CA THR A 209 1.45 -14.11 22.93
C THR A 209 2.53 -13.98 24.00
N GLY A 210 2.38 -13.04 24.93
CA GLY A 210 3.40 -12.68 25.91
C GLY A 210 4.59 -11.89 25.34
N SER A 211 4.71 -11.75 24.01
CA SER A 211 5.80 -11.02 23.36
C SER A 211 5.38 -9.65 22.80
N GLY A 212 4.08 -9.40 22.64
CA GLY A 212 3.57 -8.18 21.98
C GLY A 212 3.74 -8.16 20.46
N GLU A 213 4.42 -9.16 19.89
CA GLU A 213 4.62 -9.30 18.46
C GLU A 213 3.65 -10.32 17.86
N LEU A 214 3.02 -9.94 16.74
CA LEU A 214 2.25 -10.85 15.90
C LEU A 214 3.24 -11.75 15.15
N GLN A 215 3.42 -12.97 15.65
CA GLN A 215 4.22 -13.97 14.95
C GLN A 215 3.55 -14.38 13.64
N ASP A 216 4.39 -14.68 12.64
CA ASP A 216 3.96 -15.32 11.40
C ASP A 216 3.16 -16.58 11.70
N VAL A 217 2.26 -16.94 10.78
CA VAL A 217 1.44 -18.15 10.88
C VAL A 217 2.33 -19.35 11.19
N GLU A 218 2.20 -19.89 12.40
CA GLU A 218 3.01 -21.02 12.81
C GLU A 218 2.62 -22.23 11.96
N LEU A 219 3.58 -22.77 11.22
CA LEU A 219 3.37 -23.96 10.41
C LEU A 219 3.63 -25.21 11.25
N GLU A 220 2.92 -26.28 10.96
CA GLU A 220 3.22 -27.63 11.42
C GLU A 220 3.39 -28.58 10.24
N ASN A 221 4.22 -29.61 10.44
CA ASN A 221 4.43 -30.63 9.43
C ASN A 221 3.21 -31.56 9.32
N VAL A 222 2.83 -31.92 8.10
CA VAL A 222 1.79 -32.92 7.85
C VAL A 222 2.38 -34.32 7.85
N GLY A 223 1.74 -35.24 8.57
CA GLY A 223 2.16 -36.64 8.67
C GLY A 223 3.22 -36.91 9.75
N PRO A 224 3.60 -38.18 9.94
CA PRO A 224 4.57 -38.56 10.97
C PRO A 224 5.96 -37.98 10.67
N ASP A 225 6.74 -37.76 11.72
CA ASP A 225 8.12 -37.31 11.56
C ASP A 225 9.01 -38.42 10.96
N PRO A 226 9.91 -38.06 10.04
CA PRO A 226 10.83 -39.01 9.44
C PRO A 226 11.83 -39.52 10.48
N ASP A 227 12.12 -40.82 10.46
CA ASP A 227 13.15 -41.40 11.30
C ASP A 227 14.53 -41.10 10.72
N VAL A 228 15.36 -40.34 11.46
CA VAL A 228 16.74 -40.03 11.07
C VAL A 228 17.57 -41.28 10.75
N ASN A 229 17.25 -42.43 11.37
CA ASN A 229 17.98 -43.68 11.15
C ASN A 229 17.85 -44.21 9.72
N GLU A 230 16.83 -43.79 8.97
CA GLU A 230 16.67 -44.14 7.55
C GLU A 230 17.62 -43.34 6.65
N LEU A 231 18.17 -42.22 7.14
CA LEU A 231 18.96 -41.30 6.33
C LEU A 231 20.46 -41.62 6.33
N GLY A 232 20.94 -42.49 7.22
CA GLY A 232 22.37 -42.71 7.42
C GLY A 232 22.68 -43.72 8.51
N THR A 233 23.92 -43.69 8.99
CA THR A 233 24.39 -44.59 10.04
C THR A 233 25.23 -43.83 11.05
N LEU A 234 25.30 -44.33 12.29
CA LEU A 234 26.26 -43.83 13.27
C LEU A 234 27.67 -43.89 12.66
N TRP A 235 28.37 -42.76 12.71
CA TRP A 235 29.73 -42.66 12.25
C TRP A 235 30.65 -43.00 13.42
N ILE A 236 31.41 -44.07 13.28
CA ILE A 236 32.45 -44.44 14.23
C ILE A 236 33.75 -43.91 13.63
N ARG A 237 34.42 -43.00 14.34
CA ARG A 237 35.76 -42.58 13.96
C ARG A 237 36.63 -43.82 13.82
N PRO A 238 37.27 -44.07 12.67
CA PRO A 238 38.22 -45.17 12.54
C PRO A 238 39.26 -45.03 13.66
N GLN A 239 39.39 -46.02 14.53
CA GLN A 239 40.44 -46.07 15.57
C GLN A 239 41.84 -46.34 14.96
N GLY A 240 42.02 -45.97 13.69
CA GLY A 240 43.17 -46.30 12.88
C GLY A 240 44.23 -45.21 12.99
N GLU A 241 45.35 -45.63 13.59
CA GLU A 241 46.62 -44.94 13.67
C GLU A 241 46.60 -43.69 14.54
N ASP A 242 46.92 -43.93 15.81
CA ASP A 242 47.75 -43.03 16.63
C ASP A 242 49.07 -42.79 15.88
N THR A 243 49.00 -42.18 14.68
CA THR A 243 50.17 -41.62 14.03
C THR A 243 50.60 -40.56 15.01
N GLY A 244 51.71 -40.77 15.72
CA GLY A 244 52.34 -39.79 16.61
C GLY A 244 52.80 -38.52 15.88
N LEU A 245 52.10 -38.13 14.81
CA LEU A 245 52.07 -36.80 14.24
C LEU A 245 51.54 -35.87 15.33
N VAL A 246 52.51 -35.32 16.03
CA VAL A 246 52.42 -34.12 16.87
C VAL A 246 51.25 -33.28 16.38
N ARG A 247 50.23 -33.16 17.24
CA ARG A 247 49.13 -32.21 17.12
C ARG A 247 49.76 -30.85 16.76
N ASP A 248 49.71 -30.48 15.49
CA ASP A 248 50.05 -29.13 15.10
C ASP A 248 49.00 -28.26 15.79
N GLU A 249 49.42 -27.38 16.72
CA GLU A 249 48.49 -26.51 17.49
C GLU A 249 47.70 -25.54 16.58
N LYS A 250 47.91 -25.62 15.26
CA LYS A 250 47.16 -24.94 14.21
C LYS A 250 46.20 -25.84 13.41
N SER A 251 46.03 -27.11 13.81
CA SER A 251 45.01 -28.00 13.26
C SER A 251 43.63 -27.39 13.51
N ASP A 252 43.01 -26.91 12.44
CA ASP A 252 41.72 -26.22 12.43
C ASP A 252 40.67 -27.03 13.24
N ASP A 253 40.25 -26.50 14.39
CA ASP A 253 39.21 -27.07 15.29
C ASP A 253 37.84 -27.26 14.61
N ARG A 254 37.75 -26.95 13.32
CA ARG A 254 36.57 -26.99 12.45
C ARG A 254 36.42 -28.31 11.68
N ALA A 255 37.23 -29.33 11.99
CA ALA A 255 37.08 -30.65 11.38
C ALA A 255 35.65 -31.20 11.61
N PRO A 256 34.86 -31.44 10.54
CA PRO A 256 33.46 -31.89 10.64
C PRO A 256 33.31 -33.28 11.28
N GLU A 257 34.42 -34.03 11.37
CA GLU A 257 34.53 -35.30 12.07
C GLU A 257 34.53 -35.14 13.61
N MET A 258 34.79 -33.93 14.12
CA MET A 258 34.89 -33.65 15.55
C MET A 258 33.68 -32.92 16.12
N ARG A 259 33.05 -32.05 15.33
CA ARG A 259 31.96 -31.17 15.79
C ARG A 259 30.79 -31.19 14.84
N CYS A 260 29.58 -31.10 15.40
CA CYS A 260 28.36 -30.95 14.63
C CYS A 260 28.33 -29.59 13.94
N CYS A 261 28.02 -29.53 12.64
CA CYS A 261 27.92 -28.26 11.92
C CYS A 261 26.70 -27.39 12.30
N VAL A 262 25.81 -27.88 13.17
CA VAL A 262 24.58 -27.19 13.57
C VAL A 262 24.71 -26.59 14.95
N CYS A 263 24.96 -27.41 15.97
CA CYS A 263 25.17 -26.91 17.33
C CYS A 263 26.62 -26.47 17.61
N LEU A 264 27.57 -26.80 16.73
CA LEU A 264 29.02 -26.53 16.87
C LEU A 264 29.69 -27.24 18.06
N GLU A 265 28.96 -28.11 18.74
CA GLU A 265 29.44 -28.94 19.85
C GLU A 265 30.18 -30.18 19.36
N VAL A 266 31.09 -30.67 20.21
CA VAL A 266 31.81 -31.93 20.00
C VAL A 266 30.84 -33.10 20.16
N TYR A 267 30.93 -34.09 19.27
CA TYR A 267 30.07 -35.29 19.37
C TYR A 267 30.29 -36.03 20.69
N HIS A 268 29.20 -36.46 21.31
CA HIS A 268 29.21 -37.19 22.59
C HIS A 268 28.13 -38.28 22.60
N GLU A 269 28.07 -39.10 23.65
CA GLU A 269 27.13 -40.24 23.72
C GLU A 269 25.65 -39.84 23.61
N GLY A 270 25.32 -38.62 24.05
CA GLY A 270 23.97 -38.07 23.98
C GLY A 270 23.58 -37.56 22.58
N ASP A 271 24.55 -37.08 21.79
CA ASP A 271 24.37 -36.67 20.39
C ASP A 271 25.53 -37.22 19.54
N PRO A 272 25.52 -38.51 19.19
CA PRO A 272 26.63 -39.15 18.50
C PRO A 272 26.74 -38.68 17.05
N SER A 273 27.94 -38.76 16.49
CA SER A 273 28.17 -38.47 15.07
C SER A 273 27.38 -39.41 14.17
N PHE A 274 26.71 -38.85 13.18
CA PHE A 274 25.84 -39.53 12.23
C PHE A 274 26.23 -39.16 10.80
N GLN A 275 26.56 -40.16 9.98
CA GLN A 275 26.95 -39.97 8.59
C GLN A 275 25.76 -40.17 7.66
N LEU A 276 25.41 -39.13 6.90
CA LEU A 276 24.32 -39.17 5.93
C LEU A 276 24.68 -40.05 4.72
N SER A 277 23.80 -40.97 4.36
CA SER A 277 24.03 -41.96 3.29
C SER A 277 24.28 -41.33 1.92
N ARG A 278 23.53 -40.27 1.58
CA ARG A 278 23.51 -39.63 0.24
C ARG A 278 24.67 -38.69 -0.06
N CYS A 279 25.27 -38.08 0.96
CA CYS A 279 26.34 -37.09 0.78
C CYS A 279 27.57 -37.31 1.66
N LYS A 280 27.55 -38.28 2.58
CA LYS A 280 28.66 -38.64 3.48
C LYS A 280 29.11 -37.56 4.47
N HIS A 281 28.46 -36.41 4.49
CA HIS A 281 28.58 -35.42 5.55
C HIS A 281 28.17 -35.99 6.91
N ILE A 282 28.90 -35.57 7.95
CA ILE A 282 28.74 -36.01 9.33
C ILE A 282 28.08 -34.87 10.11
N VAL A 283 27.05 -35.19 10.87
CA VAL A 283 26.27 -34.26 11.70
C VAL A 283 25.92 -34.94 13.03
N GLY A 284 25.46 -34.19 14.03
CA GLY A 284 24.92 -34.80 15.26
C GLY A 284 23.60 -35.49 14.95
N ARG A 285 23.38 -36.71 15.46
CA ARG A 285 22.15 -37.49 15.21
C ARG A 285 20.89 -36.75 15.67
N ASN A 286 20.90 -36.15 16.85
CA ASN A 286 19.75 -35.41 17.38
C ASN A 286 19.54 -34.12 16.57
N CYS A 287 20.62 -33.39 16.28
CA CYS A 287 20.56 -32.21 15.41
C CYS A 287 19.99 -32.54 14.01
N ALA A 288 20.34 -33.71 13.46
CA ALA A 288 19.77 -34.22 12.21
C ALA A 288 18.27 -34.50 12.32
N GLN A 289 17.84 -35.16 13.40
CA GLN A 289 16.43 -35.42 13.67
C GLN A 289 15.64 -34.11 13.81
N ASP A 290 16.13 -33.17 14.62
CA ASP A 290 15.47 -31.87 14.83
C ASP A 290 15.39 -31.07 13.53
N TRP A 291 16.45 -31.11 12.72
CA TRP A 291 16.46 -30.44 11.42
C TRP A 291 15.40 -30.97 10.46
N ILE A 292 15.31 -32.30 10.29
CA ILE A 292 14.33 -32.93 9.38
C ILE A 292 12.90 -32.89 9.93
N SER A 293 12.75 -32.78 11.25
CA SER A 293 11.46 -32.57 11.93
C SER A 293 11.05 -31.09 11.99
N SER A 294 11.91 -30.14 11.63
CA SER A 294 11.57 -28.72 11.64
C SER A 294 10.59 -28.33 10.52
N THR A 295 9.95 -27.18 10.68
CA THR A 295 9.05 -26.56 9.68
C THR A 295 9.80 -25.68 8.67
N SER A 296 11.14 -25.67 8.73
CA SER A 296 11.98 -24.98 7.76
C SER A 296 11.74 -25.55 6.36
N LYS A 297 11.59 -24.67 5.36
CA LYS A 297 11.49 -25.09 3.94
C LYS A 297 12.69 -25.94 3.48
N MET A 298 13.81 -25.89 4.19
CA MET A 298 15.06 -26.60 3.87
C MET A 298 15.31 -27.84 4.74
N SER A 299 14.38 -28.20 5.62
CA SER A 299 14.47 -29.37 6.52
C SER A 299 14.70 -30.69 5.78
N HIS A 300 14.30 -30.78 4.50
CA HIS A 300 14.47 -31.95 3.65
C HIS A 300 15.87 -32.08 2.99
N THR A 301 16.81 -31.17 3.28
CA THR A 301 18.14 -31.12 2.67
C THR A 301 19.28 -31.23 3.69
N CYS A 302 20.46 -31.68 3.26
CA CYS A 302 21.65 -31.74 4.11
C CYS A 302 22.09 -30.33 4.55
N MET A 303 22.34 -30.13 5.85
CA MET A 303 22.75 -28.82 6.40
C MET A 303 24.07 -28.30 5.84
N GLN A 304 25.00 -29.19 5.42
CA GLN A 304 26.31 -28.79 4.92
C GLN A 304 26.31 -28.50 3.41
N CYS A 305 25.68 -29.37 2.61
CA CYS A 305 25.78 -29.30 1.14
C CYS A 305 24.46 -29.09 0.42
N ARG A 306 23.34 -28.95 1.14
CA ARG A 306 21.99 -28.79 0.60
C ARG A 306 21.52 -29.93 -0.32
N LYS A 307 22.25 -31.06 -0.40
CA LYS A 307 21.79 -32.24 -1.16
C LYS A 307 20.46 -32.75 -0.57
N PRO A 308 19.42 -33.02 -1.38
CA PRO A 308 18.15 -33.56 -0.89
C PRO A 308 18.31 -34.89 -0.16
N LEU A 309 17.81 -34.97 1.08
CA LEU A 309 17.79 -36.17 1.91
C LEU A 309 16.44 -36.88 1.82
N LEU A 310 15.36 -36.09 1.81
CA LEU A 310 13.97 -36.51 1.78
C LEU A 310 13.21 -35.75 0.68
N PRO A 311 12.03 -36.21 0.25
CA PRO A 311 11.11 -35.35 -0.46
C PRO A 311 10.69 -34.16 0.43
N PRO A 312 10.38 -32.98 -0.15
CA PRO A 312 9.81 -31.87 0.61
C PRO A 312 8.54 -32.30 1.35
N ARG A 313 8.41 -31.89 2.62
CA ARG A 313 7.20 -32.15 3.41
C ARG A 313 6.14 -31.11 3.12
N GLU A 314 4.89 -31.53 3.16
CA GLU A 314 3.77 -30.60 3.19
C GLU A 314 3.65 -29.99 4.58
N HIS A 315 3.39 -28.68 4.61
CA HIS A 315 3.16 -27.94 5.83
C HIS A 315 1.73 -27.43 5.83
N ARG A 316 1.11 -27.38 7.01
CA ARG A 316 -0.18 -26.72 7.20
C ARG A 316 -0.07 -25.68 8.31
N PRO A 317 -0.85 -24.59 8.25
CA PRO A 317 -1.01 -23.71 9.40
C PRO A 317 -1.47 -24.50 10.62
N LYS A 318 -0.86 -24.23 11.78
CA LYS A 318 -1.45 -24.66 13.04
C LYS A 318 -2.83 -24.01 13.20
N PRO A 319 -3.82 -24.72 13.75
CA PRO A 319 -5.12 -24.14 14.02
C PRO A 319 -4.96 -23.02 15.05
N GLU A 320 -5.20 -21.80 14.60
CA GLU A 320 -5.20 -20.62 15.46
C GLU A 320 -6.50 -20.50 16.24
N THR A 321 -6.43 -19.84 17.40
CA THR A 321 -7.64 -19.45 18.11
C THR A 321 -8.41 -18.43 17.29
N ARG A 322 -9.74 -18.43 17.41
CA ARG A 322 -10.60 -17.45 16.72
C ARG A 322 -10.20 -16.01 17.04
N GLU A 323 -9.74 -15.76 18.27
CA GLU A 323 -9.27 -14.45 18.72
C GLU A 323 -8.01 -14.02 17.96
N MET A 324 -7.02 -14.89 17.81
CA MET A 324 -5.80 -14.57 17.06
C MET A 324 -6.09 -14.26 15.59
N VAL A 325 -7.02 -15.01 14.97
CA VAL A 325 -7.47 -14.73 13.60
C VAL A 325 -8.10 -13.34 13.48
N GLN A 326 -8.93 -12.95 14.46
CA GLN A 326 -9.56 -11.62 14.49
C GLN A 326 -8.53 -10.51 14.69
N VAL A 327 -7.55 -10.72 15.58
CA VAL A 327 -6.47 -9.75 15.83
C VAL A 327 -5.62 -9.54 14.57
N ARG A 328 -5.25 -10.62 13.87
CA ARG A 328 -4.48 -10.50 12.63
C ARG A 328 -5.27 -9.78 11.53
N GLU A 329 -6.57 -10.04 11.42
CA GLU A 329 -7.40 -9.35 10.42
C GLU A 329 -7.57 -7.86 10.75
N ARG A 330 -7.73 -7.51 12.03
CA ARG A 330 -7.70 -6.10 12.49
C ARG A 330 -6.36 -5.44 12.17
N HIS A 331 -5.24 -6.11 12.46
CA HIS A 331 -3.90 -5.61 12.17
C HIS A 331 -3.71 -5.34 10.67
N ARG A 332 -4.08 -6.28 9.79
CA ARG A 332 -4.02 -6.10 8.33
C ARG A 332 -4.87 -4.92 7.86
N THR A 333 -6.07 -4.77 8.42
CA THR A 333 -6.94 -3.64 8.10
C THR A 333 -6.30 -2.32 8.51
N LEU A 334 -5.63 -2.29 9.66
CA LEU A 334 -4.92 -1.12 10.16
C LEU A 334 -3.68 -0.79 9.31
N GLU A 335 -2.86 -1.78 8.97
CA GLU A 335 -1.71 -1.64 8.06
C GLU A 335 -2.14 -1.10 6.69
N PHE A 336 -3.23 -1.63 6.12
CA PHE A 336 -3.78 -1.14 4.87
C PHE A 336 -4.23 0.32 4.97
N ARG A 337 -4.97 0.67 6.03
CA ARG A 337 -5.39 2.07 6.28
C ARG A 337 -4.20 3.00 6.44
N PHE A 338 -3.18 2.58 7.18
CA PHE A 338 -1.95 3.35 7.38
C PHE A 338 -1.22 3.57 6.05
N GLY A 339 -1.08 2.54 5.22
CA GLY A 339 -0.46 2.63 3.90
C GLY A 339 -1.19 3.60 2.96
N GLU A 340 -2.52 3.51 2.86
CA GLU A 340 -3.34 4.45 2.08
C GLU A 340 -3.17 5.90 2.58
N PHE A 341 -3.10 6.05 3.90
CA PHE A 341 -2.95 7.35 4.53
C PHE A 341 -1.56 7.97 4.28
N GLN A 342 -0.50 7.17 4.35
CA GLN A 342 0.85 7.61 4.05
C GLN A 342 1.00 8.00 2.57
N ASN A 343 0.37 7.25 1.67
CA ASN A 343 0.29 7.61 0.25
C ASN A 343 -0.41 8.97 0.06
N LEU A 344 -1.52 9.20 0.78
CA LEU A 344 -2.23 10.48 0.74
C LEU A 344 -1.39 11.65 1.23
N ILE A 345 -0.69 11.50 2.37
CA ILE A 345 0.23 12.54 2.89
C ILE A 345 1.30 12.85 1.83
N ASN A 346 1.89 11.83 1.21
CA ASN A 346 2.93 12.04 0.20
C ASN A 346 2.41 12.79 -1.04
N GLN A 347 1.19 12.48 -1.50
CA GLN A 347 0.56 13.18 -2.62
C GLN A 347 0.20 14.62 -2.27
N LEU A 348 -0.35 14.85 -1.07
CA LEU A 348 -0.63 16.19 -0.57
C LEU A 348 0.65 17.00 -0.46
N ASN A 349 1.73 16.38 0.07
CA ASN A 349 3.02 17.02 0.21
C ASN A 349 3.60 17.45 -1.14
N ALA A 350 3.60 16.55 -2.12
CA ALA A 350 4.03 16.87 -3.48
C ALA A 350 3.22 18.03 -4.08
N THR A 351 1.90 18.03 -3.85
CA THR A 351 1.02 19.10 -4.36
C THR A 351 1.32 20.44 -3.67
N ILE A 352 1.44 20.47 -2.34
CA ILE A 352 1.76 21.70 -1.59
C ILE A 352 3.15 22.23 -1.97
N HIS A 353 4.16 21.37 -2.15
CA HIS A 353 5.49 21.80 -2.57
C HIS A 353 5.50 22.48 -3.94
N ASN A 354 4.62 22.05 -4.86
CA ASN A 354 4.46 22.71 -6.15
C ASN A 354 3.71 24.05 -6.02
N MET A 355 2.96 24.25 -4.93
CA MET A 355 2.15 25.43 -4.64
C MET A 355 2.93 26.42 -3.75
N TRP A 356 3.84 27.19 -4.37
CA TRP A 356 4.47 28.37 -3.73
C TRP A 356 3.41 29.42 -3.33
N PRO A 357 3.45 30.11 -2.16
CA PRO A 357 4.53 30.27 -1.19
C PRO A 357 4.22 29.74 0.25
N TYR A 358 3.55 28.61 0.42
CA TYR A 358 3.10 28.15 1.76
C TYR A 358 4.16 27.36 2.55
N THR A 359 5.30 27.99 2.86
CA THR A 359 6.39 27.33 3.60
C THR A 359 6.02 26.93 5.02
N ASP A 360 5.10 27.65 5.67
CA ASP A 360 4.58 27.33 6.99
C ASP A 360 3.72 26.06 6.98
N LEU A 361 2.90 25.86 5.94
CA LEU A 361 2.11 24.63 5.78
C LEU A 361 2.99 23.42 5.48
N ILE A 362 4.08 23.59 4.72
CA ILE A 362 5.09 22.55 4.51
C ILE A 362 5.67 22.11 5.86
N SER A 363 6.12 23.06 6.69
CA SER A 363 6.66 22.75 8.03
C SER A 363 5.65 22.00 8.88
N LYS A 364 4.38 22.44 8.91
CA LYS A 364 3.32 21.77 9.70
C LYS A 364 3.07 20.33 9.23
N MET A 365 3.15 20.08 7.93
CA MET A 365 2.99 18.75 7.36
C MET A 365 4.22 17.86 7.61
N GLU A 366 5.43 18.43 7.60
CA GLU A 366 6.64 17.72 8.04
C GLU A 366 6.55 17.34 9.52
N ASP A 367 6.07 18.23 10.40
CA ASP A 367 5.82 17.92 11.81
C ASP A 367 4.83 16.76 11.96
N ILE A 368 3.74 16.75 11.17
CA ILE A 368 2.77 15.65 11.15
C ILE A 368 3.39 14.36 10.59
N ARG A 369 4.27 14.43 9.60
CA ARG A 369 4.94 13.23 9.08
C ARG A 369 5.91 12.65 10.10
N ASP A 370 6.73 13.51 10.69
CA ASP A 370 7.84 13.13 11.55
C ASP A 370 7.35 12.63 12.92
N ALA A 371 6.22 13.13 13.42
CA ALA A 371 5.56 12.60 14.61
C ALA A 371 5.07 11.14 14.46
N TRP A 372 5.09 10.58 13.25
CA TRP A 372 4.41 9.34 12.91
C TRP A 372 5.23 8.39 12.05
N ILE A 373 6.55 8.57 12.01
CA ILE A 373 7.46 7.52 11.55
C ILE A 373 7.35 6.38 12.59
N TRP A 374 6.58 5.34 12.26
CA TRP A 374 6.48 4.12 13.06
C TRP A 374 7.83 3.41 13.01
N ASP A 375 8.51 3.33 14.16
CA ASP A 375 9.67 2.47 14.39
C ASP A 375 9.24 1.06 14.79
#